data_AF-A0A2P8HQ98-F1
#
_entry.id   AF-A0A2P8HQ98-F1
#
_cell.length_a   1.000
_cell.length_b   1.000
_cell.length_c   1.000
_cell.angle_alpha   90.00
_cell.angle_beta   90.00
_cell.angle_gamma   90.00
#
_symmetry.space_group_name_H-M   'P 1'
#
loop_
_entity.id
_entity.type
_entity.pdbx_description
1 polymer ?
#
loop_
_entity_poly.entity_id
_entity_poly.type
_entity_poly.pdbx_seq_one_letter_code
_entity_poly.pdbx_strand_id
1 'polypeptide(L)' 'HTMRHTFAAHLAEKGMPLVHIQDLLGHDTIGVTKVYARLYEEARKAKYDYYL' A
#
# COMPACT_ATOMS: atom_id res chain seq x y z
N HIS A 1 10.75 -7.11 -11.03
CA HIS A 1 9.38 -6.68 -10.63
C HIS A 1 8.91 -7.34 -9.32
N THR A 2 9.22 -8.61 -9.03
CA THR A 2 8.81 -9.31 -7.79
C THR A 2 9.19 -8.58 -6.50
N MET A 3 10.46 -8.19 -6.30
CA MET A 3 10.88 -7.47 -5.08
C MET A 3 10.18 -6.12 -4.90
N ARG A 4 9.95 -5.40 -6.01
CA ARG A 4 9.21 -4.14 -6.00
C ARG A 4 7.76 -4.34 -5.56
N HIS A 5 7.14 -5.42 -6.02
CA HIS A 5 5.78 -5.75 -5.64
C HIS A 5 5.67 -6.22 -4.19
N THR A 6 6.63 -7.02 -3.71
CA THR A 6 6.74 -7.42 -2.30
C THR A 6 6.93 -6.20 -1.39
N PHE A 7 7.80 -5.27 -1.78
CA PHE A 7 8.06 -4.05 -1.02
C PHE A 7 6.81 -3.14 -0.97
N ALA A 8 6.13 -2.94 -2.09
CA ALA A 8 4.88 -2.17 -2.15
C ALA A 8 3.75 -2.79 -1.30
N ALA A 9 3.59 -4.11 -1.37
CA ALA A 9 2.60 -4.84 -0.57
C ALA A 9 2.85 -4.67 0.93
N HIS A 10 4.10 -4.84 1.37
CA HIS A 10 4.49 -4.68 2.77
C HIS A 10 4.24 -3.27 3.31
N LEU A 11 4.46 -2.23 2.49
CA LEU A 11 4.15 -0.85 2.89
C LEU A 11 2.65 -0.60 3.00
N ALA A 12 1.85 -1.16 2.07
CA ALA A 12 0.40 -1.05 2.11
C ALA A 12 -0.19 -1.76 3.34
N GLU A 13 0.31 -2.95 3.68
CA GLU A 13 -0.08 -3.70 4.90
C GLU A 13 0.27 -2.94 6.20
N LYS A 14 1.29 -2.08 6.16
CA LYS A 14 1.62 -1.18 7.27
C LYS A 14 0.76 0.09 7.31
N GLY A 15 -0.19 0.23 6.39
CA GLY A 15 -1.09 1.37 6.31
C GLY A 15 -0.43 2.62 5.71
N MET A 16 0.64 2.47 4.93
CA MET A 16 1.21 3.59 4.18
C MET A 16 0.25 3.97 3.03
N PRO A 17 -0.13 5.25 2.87
CA PRO A 17 -0.99 5.68 1.78
C PRO A 17 -0.39 5.34 0.41
N LEU A 18 -1.24 4.85 -0.50
CA LEU A 18 -0.83 4.38 -1.83
C LEU A 18 -0.10 5.46 -2.65
N VAL A 19 -0.47 6.74 -2.51
CA VAL A 19 0.20 7.87 -3.18
C VAL A 19 1.67 7.94 -2.80
N HIS A 20 1.99 7.79 -1.51
CA HIS A 20 3.38 7.82 -1.05
C HIS A 20 4.16 6.58 -1.50
N ILE A 21 3.52 5.40 -1.56
CA ILE A 21 4.14 4.19 -2.09
C ILE A 21 4.47 4.38 -3.58
N GLN A 22 3.58 5.03 -4.33
CA GLN A 22 3.79 5.34 -5.74
C GLN A 22 4.98 6.27 -5.95
N ASP A 23 5.05 7.37 -5.18
CA ASP A 23 6.16 8.32 -5.22
C ASP A 23 7.49 7.64 -4.89
N LEU A 24 7.51 6.82 -3.83
CA LEU A 24 8.70 6.09 -3.37
C LEU A 24 9.22 5.10 -4.42
N LEU A 25 8.32 4.52 -5.22
CA LEU A 25 8.67 3.53 -6.24
C LEU A 25 8.97 4.16 -7.61
N GLY A 26 8.75 5.47 -7.77
CA GLY A 26 8.92 6.19 -9.03
C GLY A 26 7.98 5.67 -10.14
N HIS A 27 6.74 5.31 -9.78
CA HIS A 27 5.78 4.78 -10.75
C HIS A 27 5.05 5.93 -11.45
N ASP A 28 5.32 6.12 -12.74
CA ASP A 28 4.66 7.10 -13.61
C ASP A 28 3.17 6.79 -13.87
N THR A 29 2.70 5.59 -13.51
CA THR A 29 1.33 5.13 -13.73
C THR A 29 0.68 4.57 -12.47
N ILE A 30 -0.43 5.20 -12.06
CA ILE A 30 -1.30 4.80 -10.92
C ILE A 30 -1.84 3.36 -11.04
N GLY A 31 -1.88 2.79 -12.25
CA GLY A 31 -2.43 1.46 -12.51
C GLY A 31 -1.75 0.34 -11.69
N VAL A 32 -0.46 0.46 -11.42
CA VAL A 32 0.32 -0.56 -10.69
C VAL A 32 0.14 -0.45 -9.18
N THR A 33 -0.33 0.68 -8.67
CA THR A 33 -0.54 0.87 -7.23
C THR A 33 -1.93 0.40 -6.79
N LYS A 34 -2.91 0.40 -7.71
CA LYS A 34 -4.29 -0.05 -7.43
C LYS A 34 -4.38 -1.51 -6.96
N VAL A 35 -3.45 -2.37 -7.35
CA VAL A 35 -3.40 -3.77 -6.87
C VAL A 35 -3.11 -3.89 -5.36
N TYR A 36 -2.59 -2.83 -4.71
CA TYR A 36 -2.36 -2.80 -3.26
C TYR A 36 -3.48 -2.16 -2.45
N ALA A 37 -4.52 -1.64 -3.11
CA ALA A 37 -5.59 -0.91 -2.42
C ALA A 37 -6.30 -1.77 -1.37
N ARG A 38 -6.50 -3.06 -1.66
CA ARG A 38 -7.11 -4.00 -0.71
C ARG A 38 -6.29 -4.15 0.58
N LEU A 39 -4.97 -4.32 0.45
CA LEU A 39 -4.06 -4.45 1.61
C LEU A 39 -4.07 -3.19 2.46
N TYR A 40 -4.10 -2.02 1.82
CA TYR A 40 -4.19 -0.74 2.52
C TYR A 40 -5.51 -0.59 3.30
N GLU A 41 -6.65 -0.95 2.70
CA GLU A 41 -7.95 -0.88 3.39
C GLU A 41 -8.04 -1.85 4.57
N GLU A 42 -7.51 -3.07 4.42
CA GLU A 42 -7.44 -4.05 5.50
C GLU A 42 -6.57 -3.53 6.66
N ALA A 43 -5.40 -2.97 6.37
CA ALA A 43 -4.52 -2.34 7.37
C ALA A 43 -5.19 -1.13 8.06
N ARG A 44 -5.89 -0.30 7.29
CA ARG A 44 -6.61 0.86 7.80
C ARG A 44 -7.72 0.42 8.76
N LYS A 45 -8.52 -0.57 8.38
CA LYS A 45 -9.58 -1.13 9.24
C LYS A 45 -9.00 -1.69 10.53
N ALA A 46 -7.95 -2.52 10.45
CA ALA A 46 -7.30 -3.11 11.63
C ALA A 46 -6.77 -2.04 12.59
N LYS A 47 -6.21 -0.94 12.05
CA LYS A 47 -5.77 0.20 12.86
C LYS A 47 -6.93 0.88 13.58
N TYR A 48 -8.05 1.13 12.90
CA TYR A 48 -9.25 1.69 13.55
C TYR A 48 -9.79 0.77 14.65
N ASP A 49 -9.91 -0.53 14.35
CA ASP A 49 -10.40 -1.53 15.30
C ASP A 49 -9.50 -1.64 16.56
N TYR A 50 -8.20 -1.31 16.46
CA TYR A 50 -7.27 -1.29 17.59
C TYR A 50 -7.45 -0.09 18.54
N TYR A 51 -7.93 1.05 18.03
CA TYR A 51 -8.13 2.28 18.82
C TYR A 51 -9.53 2.41 19.43
N LEU A 52 -10.45 1.50 19.10
CA LEU A 52 -11.79 1.36 19.69
C LEU A 52 -11.78 0.33 20.82
#